data_AF-B2KL65-F1
#
_entry.id   AF-B2KL65-F1
#
_cell.length_a   1.000
_cell.length_b   1.000
_cell.length_c   1.000
_cell.angle_alpha   90.00
_cell.angle_beta   90.00
_cell.angle_gamma   90.00
#
_symmetry.space_group_name_H-M   'P 1'
#
loop_
_entity.id
_entity.type
_entity.pdbx_description
1 polymer ?
#
loop_
_entity_poly.entity_id
_entity_poly.type
_entity_poly.pdbx_seq_one_letter_code
_entity_poly.pdbx_strand_id
1 'polypeptide(L)'
;AGWLEFDITATSNLWVLTPQHNMGLQLSVVTRDGLSISPGAAGLVGRDGPYDKRPFMVAFFKASEGHVRSARSAPGRRRQQARNRSTPAQDVSRASSASDYNSSELKTACRKHELYVSFQDLGWQDWIIAPKGYAANYCDGECSFPLNAHMNATNHAIVQTLVHLMNPEYVPKPCCAPTKLNAISVLYFDDNSNVILKKYRNMVVRACGCH
;
A
#
# COMPACT_ATOMS: atom_id res chain seq x y z
N ALA A 1 26.65 24.40 5.83
CA ALA A 1 25.55 24.17 6.79
C ALA A 1 24.76 22.96 6.33
N GLY A 2 24.41 22.05 7.23
CA GLY A 2 23.78 20.77 6.88
C GLY A 2 22.69 20.38 7.87
N TRP A 3 22.12 19.20 7.69
CA TRP A 3 21.12 18.63 8.58
C TRP A 3 21.78 17.92 9.76
N LEU A 4 21.17 18.05 10.94
CA LEU A 4 21.51 17.22 12.10
C LEU A 4 20.49 16.09 12.18
N GLU A 5 20.99 14.86 12.32
CA GLU A 5 20.19 13.65 12.41
C GLU A 5 20.26 13.09 13.83
N PHE A 6 19.10 12.72 14.36
CA PHE A 6 18.98 12.13 15.69
C PHE A 6 18.19 10.83 15.57
N ASP A 7 18.78 9.72 15.99
CA ASP A 7 18.03 8.47 16.11
C ASP A 7 17.08 8.55 17.30
N ILE A 8 15.79 8.54 16.99
CA ILE A 8 14.70 8.59 17.96
C ILE A 8 13.81 7.34 17.88
N THR A 9 14.33 6.23 17.33
CA THR A 9 13.54 5.01 17.08
C THR A 9 12.86 4.51 18.35
N ALA A 10 13.60 4.38 19.46
CA ALA A 10 13.04 3.94 20.75
C ALA A 10 11.93 4.89 21.25
N THR A 11 12.17 6.19 21.15
CA THR A 11 11.21 7.24 21.54
C THR A 11 9.94 7.18 20.69
N SER A 12 10.08 7.04 19.36
CA SER A 12 8.94 6.95 18.44
C SER A 12 8.08 5.71 18.67
N ASN A 13 8.67 4.57 19.09
CA ASN A 13 7.91 3.37 19.44
C ASN A 13 7.02 3.61 20.66
N LEU A 14 7.51 4.33 21.66
CA LEU A 14 6.72 4.71 22.83
C LEU A 14 5.53 5.59 22.43
N TRP A 15 5.73 6.53 21.51
CA TRP A 15 4.67 7.44 21.05
C TRP A 15 3.52 6.70 20.36
N VAL A 16 3.84 5.67 19.57
CA VAL A 16 2.84 4.82 18.92
C VAL A 16 1.99 4.05 19.94
N LEU A 17 2.59 3.65 21.07
CA LEU A 17 1.89 2.94 22.14
C LEU A 17 1.02 3.87 23.01
N THR A 18 1.32 5.17 23.05
CA THR A 18 0.62 6.16 23.89
C THR A 18 0.03 7.32 23.06
N PRO A 19 -0.96 7.06 22.19
CA PRO A 19 -1.47 8.07 21.24
C PRO A 19 -2.23 9.24 21.89
N GLN A 20 -2.55 9.14 23.19
CA GLN A 20 -3.32 10.14 23.92
C GLN A 20 -2.47 11.33 24.41
N HIS A 21 -1.15 11.26 24.29
CA HIS A 21 -0.24 12.28 24.80
C HIS A 21 0.51 12.98 23.66
N ASN A 22 0.67 14.30 23.78
CA ASN A 22 1.52 15.07 22.88
C ASN A 22 2.99 14.85 23.27
N MET A 23 3.63 13.91 22.61
CA MET A 23 5.02 13.55 22.85
C MET A 23 5.89 14.38 21.90
N GLY A 24 6.22 15.60 22.30
CA GLY A 24 7.10 16.49 21.53
C GLY A 24 8.58 16.20 21.75
N LEU A 25 9.44 16.75 20.90
CA LEU A 25 10.89 16.80 21.12
C LEU A 25 11.28 18.23 21.49
N GLN A 26 12.11 18.37 22.52
CA GLN A 26 12.72 19.63 22.90
C GLN A 26 14.22 19.56 22.64
N LEU A 27 14.76 20.59 21.99
CA LEU A 27 16.19 20.71 21.71
C LEU A 27 16.76 21.84 22.57
N SER A 28 17.84 21.56 23.30
CA SER A 28 18.63 22.55 24.02
C SER A 28 20.08 22.48 23.55
N VAL A 29 20.75 23.63 23.58
CA VAL A 29 22.17 23.72 23.23
C VAL A 29 22.92 24.22 24.45
N VAL A 30 23.94 23.47 24.86
CA VAL A 30 24.78 23.80 26.02
C VAL A 30 26.22 23.91 25.55
N THR A 31 26.90 25.00 25.90
CA THR A 31 28.31 25.19 25.59
C THR A 31 29.20 24.28 26.44
N ARG A 32 30.49 24.18 26.11
CA ARG A 32 31.45 23.41 26.91
C ARG A 32 31.57 23.92 28.35
N ASP A 33 31.27 25.20 28.57
CA ASP A 33 31.28 25.86 29.87
C ASP A 33 29.97 25.69 30.65
N GLY A 34 29.02 24.89 30.13
CA GLY A 34 27.73 24.63 30.77
C GLY A 34 26.67 25.71 30.56
N LEU A 35 26.93 26.71 29.71
CA LEU A 35 25.95 27.75 29.42
C LEU A 35 24.88 27.26 28.45
N SER A 36 23.62 27.38 28.83
CA SER A 36 22.49 27.12 27.93
C SER A 36 22.30 28.29 26.97
N ILE A 37 22.34 28.01 25.67
CA ILE A 37 22.08 28.99 24.60
C ILE A 37 20.86 28.59 23.80
N SER A 38 20.20 29.58 23.19
CA SER A 38 19.05 29.30 22.33
C SER A 38 19.52 28.55 21.07
N PRO A 39 18.77 27.54 20.60
CA PRO A 39 19.11 26.81 19.37
C PRO A 39 19.33 27.75 18.17
N GLY A 40 18.52 28.80 18.05
CA GLY A 40 18.67 29.81 17.00
C GLY A 40 19.99 30.58 17.05
N ALA A 41 20.48 30.91 18.25
CA ALA A 41 21.79 31.55 18.43
C ALA A 41 22.95 30.60 18.05
N ALA A 42 22.73 29.29 18.14
CA ALA A 42 23.66 28.27 17.66
C ALA A 42 23.53 28.00 16.14
N GLY A 43 22.68 28.75 15.42
CA GLY A 43 22.44 28.57 13.99
C GLY A 43 21.46 27.45 13.64
N LEU A 44 20.72 26.91 14.62
CA LEU A 44 19.73 25.87 14.41
C LEU A 44 18.37 26.46 14.02
N VAL A 45 17.76 25.89 12.99
CA VAL A 45 16.46 26.34 12.49
C VAL A 45 15.35 25.51 13.13
N GLY A 46 14.47 26.20 13.86
CA GLY A 46 13.31 25.58 14.51
C GLY A 46 12.06 25.56 13.61
N ARG A 47 10.91 25.25 14.22
CA ARG A 47 9.61 25.20 13.55
C ARG A 47 9.22 26.50 12.86
N ASP A 48 9.64 27.64 13.41
CA ASP A 48 9.30 28.97 12.91
C ASP A 48 10.23 29.46 11.77
N GLY A 49 11.19 28.63 11.36
CA GLY A 49 12.10 28.94 10.27
C GLY A 49 11.50 28.85 8.86
N PRO A 50 12.33 29.11 7.82
CA PRO A 50 11.98 28.89 6.41
C PRO A 50 11.43 27.48 6.18
N TYR A 51 10.38 27.36 5.37
CA TYR A 51 9.62 26.11 5.20
C TYR A 51 10.49 24.91 4.80
N ASP A 52 11.46 25.14 3.92
CA ASP A 52 12.44 24.19 3.40
C ASP A 52 13.50 23.73 4.42
N LYS A 53 13.59 24.41 5.58
CA LYS A 53 14.57 24.15 6.64
C LYS A 53 13.93 23.77 7.97
N ARG A 54 12.62 23.56 8.00
CA ARG A 54 11.92 23.16 9.22
C ARG A 54 12.28 21.72 9.59
N PRO A 55 12.41 21.42 10.90
CA PRO A 55 12.67 20.05 11.34
C PRO A 55 11.51 19.14 10.97
N PHE A 56 11.84 17.93 10.54
CA PHE A 56 10.88 16.89 10.20
C PHE A 56 11.33 15.55 10.77
N MET A 57 10.39 14.61 10.88
CA MET A 57 10.64 13.25 11.33
C MET A 57 10.42 12.29 10.17
N VAL A 58 11.35 11.34 9.99
CA VAL A 58 11.21 10.22 9.07
C VAL A 58 11.09 8.96 9.90
N ALA A 59 10.04 8.17 9.65
CA ALA A 59 9.83 6.89 10.32
C ALA A 59 9.53 5.79 9.30
N PHE A 60 10.16 4.64 9.48
CA PHE A 60 9.99 3.46 8.63
C PHE A 60 9.20 2.40 9.41
N PHE A 61 7.99 2.12 8.95
CA PHE A 61 7.12 1.13 9.60
C PHE A 61 7.03 -0.12 8.74
N LYS A 62 7.15 -1.30 9.36
CA LYS A 62 6.79 -2.57 8.73
C LYS A 62 5.27 -2.72 8.81
N ALA A 63 4.58 -2.52 7.69
CA ALA A 63 3.16 -2.82 7.62
C ALA A 63 2.98 -4.34 7.71
N SER A 64 2.59 -4.85 8.88
CA SER A 64 1.97 -6.18 8.95
C SER A 64 0.64 -6.09 8.19
N GLU A 65 0.39 -7.01 7.27
CA GLU A 65 -0.90 -7.17 6.56
C GLU A 65 -2.01 -7.68 7.52
N GLY A 66 -2.18 -7.00 8.66
CA GLY A 66 -3.30 -7.19 9.57
C GLY A 66 -4.40 -6.22 9.19
N HIS A 67 -5.54 -6.74 8.78
CA HIS A 67 -6.78 -6.02 8.51
C HIS A 67 -7.08 -4.96 9.60
N VAL A 68 -6.75 -3.69 9.33
CA VAL A 68 -7.28 -2.57 10.12
C VAL A 68 -8.76 -2.47 9.78
N ARG A 69 -9.59 -3.19 10.54
CA ARG A 69 -11.04 -2.96 10.56
C ARG A 69 -11.26 -1.56 11.10
N SER A 70 -11.37 -0.59 10.18
CA SER A 70 -11.90 0.72 10.51
C SER A 70 -13.37 0.53 10.89
N ALA A 71 -13.63 0.43 12.19
CA ALA A 71 -14.97 0.48 12.73
C ALA A 71 -15.53 1.89 12.48
N ARG A 72 -16.17 2.07 11.32
CA ARG A 72 -16.95 3.28 11.06
C ARG A 72 -18.31 3.09 11.72
N SER A 73 -18.49 3.80 12.83
CA SER A 73 -19.79 4.04 13.45
C SER A 73 -20.72 4.71 12.43
N ALA A 74 -21.78 4.02 12.03
CA ALA A 74 -22.89 4.61 11.29
C ALA A 74 -24.17 4.50 12.14
N PRO A 75 -25.08 5.51 12.09
CA PRO A 75 -26.19 5.60 13.02
C PRO A 75 -27.29 4.60 12.64
N GLY A 76 -27.73 3.81 13.62
CA GLY A 76 -28.82 2.85 13.46
C GLY A 76 -30.14 3.54 13.16
N ARG A 77 -30.70 3.29 11.97
CA ARG A 77 -32.12 3.50 11.68
C ARG A 77 -32.89 2.21 11.93
N ARG A 78 -33.84 2.31 12.87
CA ARG A 78 -34.94 1.36 13.12
C ARG A 78 -35.71 1.04 11.83
N ARG A 79 -36.07 -0.25 11.65
CA ARG A 79 -37.39 -0.72 11.19
C ARG A 79 -37.40 -2.26 11.30
N GLN A 80 -38.10 -2.81 12.28
CA GLN A 80 -39.53 -3.18 12.31
C GLN A 80 -39.65 -4.70 12.26
N GLN A 81 -40.08 -5.24 13.40
CA GLN A 81 -40.55 -6.60 13.61
C GLN A 81 -41.71 -6.94 12.66
N ALA A 82 -41.67 -8.14 12.07
CA ALA A 82 -42.87 -8.86 11.66
C ALA A 82 -42.65 -10.38 11.81
N ARG A 83 -43.20 -10.90 12.90
CA ARG A 83 -43.78 -12.22 13.20
C ARG A 83 -43.48 -13.44 12.31
N ASN A 84 -42.98 -14.47 13.00
CA ASN A 84 -43.37 -15.89 13.02
C ASN A 84 -44.13 -16.48 11.82
N ARG A 85 -43.51 -17.49 11.19
CA ARG A 85 -44.21 -18.73 10.84
C ARG A 85 -43.27 -19.93 10.87
N SER A 86 -43.74 -20.99 11.51
CA SER A 86 -43.06 -22.22 11.90
C SER A 86 -43.06 -23.28 10.79
N THR A 87 -41.95 -24.02 10.71
CA THR A 87 -41.77 -25.45 10.28
C THR A 87 -41.98 -25.85 8.81
N PRO A 88 -41.41 -26.99 8.33
CA PRO A 88 -40.39 -27.87 8.93
C PRO A 88 -39.16 -28.12 8.02
N ALA A 89 -38.12 -28.71 8.61
CA ALA A 89 -36.95 -29.25 7.94
C ALA A 89 -37.32 -30.34 6.92
N GLN A 90 -36.71 -30.27 5.73
CA GLN A 90 -36.57 -31.42 4.85
C GLN A 90 -35.08 -31.60 4.53
N ASP A 91 -34.57 -32.66 5.15
CA ASP A 91 -33.31 -33.32 4.89
C ASP A 91 -33.41 -33.99 3.51
N VAL A 92 -32.60 -33.54 2.55
CA VAL A 92 -32.38 -34.27 1.29
C VAL A 92 -30.89 -34.24 0.98
N SER A 93 -30.19 -35.21 1.54
CA SER A 93 -28.88 -35.68 1.11
C SER A 93 -28.91 -36.15 -0.35
N ARG A 94 -28.10 -35.49 -1.21
CA ARG A 94 -27.43 -35.98 -2.45
C ARG A 94 -27.09 -34.74 -3.30
N ALA A 95 -25.90 -34.50 -3.81
CA ALA A 95 -24.73 -35.32 -3.98
C ALA A 95 -23.49 -34.44 -3.82
N SER A 96 -22.53 -34.95 -3.06
CA SER A 96 -21.13 -34.55 -3.07
C SER A 96 -20.58 -34.67 -4.49
N SER A 97 -20.60 -33.56 -5.22
CA SER A 97 -19.65 -33.30 -6.30
C SER A 97 -18.68 -32.26 -5.77
N ALA A 98 -17.87 -32.68 -4.79
CA ALA A 98 -16.58 -32.04 -4.59
C ALA A 98 -15.77 -32.38 -5.86
N SER A 99 -15.99 -31.61 -6.91
CA SER A 99 -14.97 -31.47 -7.93
C SER A 99 -13.80 -30.86 -7.20
N ASP A 100 -12.76 -31.67 -7.03
CA ASP A 100 -11.40 -31.24 -6.82
C ASP A 100 -11.05 -30.23 -7.93
N TYR A 101 -11.52 -28.98 -7.78
CA TYR A 101 -11.07 -27.83 -8.53
C TYR A 101 -9.66 -27.56 -8.05
N ASN A 102 -8.77 -28.33 -8.64
CA ASN A 102 -7.33 -28.22 -8.71
C ASN A 102 -6.82 -26.96 -8.01
N SER A 103 -6.19 -27.12 -6.85
CA SER A 103 -5.43 -26.05 -6.18
C SER A 103 -4.33 -25.44 -7.07
N SER A 104 -4.08 -26.04 -8.24
CA SER A 104 -3.27 -25.54 -9.34
C SER A 104 -3.96 -24.48 -10.23
N GLU A 105 -5.30 -24.48 -10.40
CA GLU A 105 -6.03 -23.46 -11.17
C GLU A 105 -6.10 -22.12 -10.43
N LEU A 106 -6.19 -22.14 -9.09
CA LEU A 106 -6.04 -20.93 -8.28
C LEU A 106 -4.63 -20.34 -8.37
N LYS A 107 -3.63 -21.14 -8.77
CA LYS A 107 -2.26 -20.65 -8.98
C LYS A 107 -2.10 -19.95 -10.33
N THR A 108 -2.89 -20.31 -11.34
CA THR A 108 -2.86 -19.72 -12.68
C THR A 108 -3.82 -18.55 -12.83
N ALA A 109 -4.81 -18.37 -11.96
CA ALA A 109 -5.75 -17.24 -12.02
C ALA A 109 -5.08 -15.84 -11.89
N CYS A 110 -5.60 -14.86 -12.64
CA CYS A 110 -5.15 -13.47 -12.59
C CYS A 110 -5.12 -12.90 -11.17
N ARG A 111 -3.92 -12.48 -10.73
CA ARG A 111 -3.70 -11.90 -9.39
C ARG A 111 -2.47 -11.00 -9.33
N LYS A 112 -2.37 -10.30 -8.20
CA LYS A 112 -1.19 -9.51 -7.84
C LYS A 112 -0.10 -10.43 -7.33
N HIS A 113 1.08 -10.34 -7.90
CA HIS A 113 2.30 -10.99 -7.46
C HIS A 113 3.25 -9.98 -6.85
N GLU A 114 3.97 -10.42 -5.82
CA GLU A 114 4.93 -9.57 -5.13
C GLU A 114 6.19 -9.41 -5.98
N LEU A 115 6.67 -8.16 -6.07
CA LEU A 115 7.93 -7.83 -6.72
C LEU A 115 8.53 -6.64 -5.99
N TYR A 116 9.74 -6.83 -5.49
CA TYR A 116 10.56 -5.76 -4.95
C TYR A 116 11.55 -5.29 -6.00
N VAL A 117 11.56 -3.99 -6.26
CA VAL A 117 12.52 -3.34 -7.15
C VAL A 117 13.56 -2.64 -6.29
N SER A 118 14.79 -3.15 -6.30
CA SER A 118 15.96 -2.50 -5.72
C SER A 118 16.52 -1.49 -6.72
N PHE A 119 16.70 -0.24 -6.30
CA PHE A 119 17.36 0.75 -7.14
C PHE A 119 18.86 0.48 -7.27
N GLN A 120 19.44 -0.27 -6.35
CA GLN A 120 20.83 -0.73 -6.47
C GLN A 120 20.98 -1.73 -7.62
N ASP A 121 20.04 -2.66 -7.77
CA ASP A 121 20.09 -3.71 -8.80
C ASP A 121 19.89 -3.11 -10.20
N LEU A 122 19.25 -1.93 -10.28
CA LEU A 122 19.09 -1.14 -11.49
C LEU A 122 20.29 -0.20 -11.77
N GLY A 123 21.27 -0.14 -10.87
CA GLY A 123 22.41 0.78 -10.99
C GLY A 123 22.05 2.25 -10.75
N TRP A 124 21.01 2.52 -9.96
CA TRP A 124 20.49 3.87 -9.70
C TRP A 124 20.82 4.42 -8.32
N GLN A 125 21.59 3.68 -7.52
CA GLN A 125 21.98 4.08 -6.16
C GLN A 125 22.84 5.35 -6.08
N ASP A 126 23.50 5.72 -7.19
CA ASP A 126 24.41 6.87 -7.22
C ASP A 126 23.66 8.20 -7.28
N TRP A 127 22.46 8.20 -7.86
CA TRP A 127 21.62 9.39 -7.99
C TRP A 127 20.34 9.32 -7.14
N ILE A 128 19.80 8.13 -6.84
CA ILE A 128 18.67 7.97 -5.90
C ILE A 128 19.17 7.86 -4.46
N ILE A 129 18.77 8.84 -3.66
CA ILE A 129 19.09 8.90 -2.22
C ILE A 129 18.14 7.95 -1.44
N ALA A 130 16.82 8.08 -1.68
CA ALA A 130 15.79 7.29 -1.00
C ALA A 130 14.50 7.13 -1.82
N PRO A 131 13.73 6.04 -1.63
CA PRO A 131 14.07 4.84 -0.84
C PRO A 131 15.18 4.02 -1.54
N LYS A 132 15.69 2.95 -0.91
CA LYS A 132 16.64 2.03 -1.56
C LYS A 132 15.99 1.11 -2.61
N GLY A 133 14.67 0.98 -2.52
CA GLY A 133 13.84 0.20 -3.41
C GLY A 133 12.40 0.23 -2.93
N TYR A 134 11.50 -0.40 -3.67
CA TYR A 134 10.07 -0.39 -3.34
C TYR A 134 9.36 -1.65 -3.84
N ALA A 135 8.24 -2.00 -3.19
CA ALA A 135 7.40 -3.12 -3.60
C ALA A 135 6.53 -2.70 -4.79
N ALA A 136 7.05 -2.83 -6.02
CA ALA A 136 6.35 -2.52 -7.25
C ALA A 136 5.13 -3.43 -7.46
N ASN A 137 5.29 -4.73 -7.20
CA ASN A 137 4.33 -5.78 -7.54
C ASN A 137 3.99 -5.80 -9.05
N TYR A 138 3.38 -6.88 -9.51
CA TYR A 138 2.90 -6.99 -10.90
C TYR A 138 1.65 -7.84 -10.99
N CYS A 139 0.96 -7.78 -12.13
CA CYS A 139 -0.20 -8.61 -12.41
C CYS A 139 0.19 -9.73 -13.36
N ASP A 140 -0.19 -10.95 -13.02
CA ASP A 140 0.03 -12.12 -13.86
C ASP A 140 -1.01 -13.21 -13.55
N GLY A 141 -1.27 -14.05 -14.55
CA GLY A 141 -2.25 -15.12 -14.54
C GLY A 141 -3.29 -15.01 -15.66
N GLU A 142 -4.08 -16.06 -15.78
CA GLU A 142 -5.12 -16.23 -16.80
C GLU A 142 -6.46 -15.63 -16.38
N CYS A 143 -7.17 -15.12 -17.39
CA CYS A 143 -8.54 -14.65 -17.33
C CYS A 143 -9.44 -15.62 -18.12
N SER A 144 -9.73 -16.77 -17.52
CA SER A 144 -10.54 -17.84 -18.12
C SER A 144 -11.90 -17.93 -17.41
N PHE A 145 -12.94 -18.40 -18.12
CA PHE A 145 -14.28 -18.56 -17.53
C PHE A 145 -14.31 -19.78 -16.60
N PRO A 146 -15.04 -19.74 -15.48
CA PRO A 146 -15.76 -18.59 -14.93
C PRO A 146 -14.81 -17.55 -14.30
N LEU A 147 -15.00 -16.29 -14.66
CA LEU A 147 -14.25 -15.19 -14.04
C LEU A 147 -14.76 -15.02 -12.60
N ASN A 148 -13.93 -15.43 -11.64
CA ASN A 148 -14.27 -15.34 -10.22
C ASN A 148 -14.47 -13.87 -9.81
N ALA A 149 -15.35 -13.62 -8.85
CA ALA A 149 -15.63 -12.26 -8.32
C ALA A 149 -14.37 -11.53 -7.82
N HIS A 150 -13.32 -12.28 -7.46
CA HIS A 150 -12.03 -11.75 -7.01
C HIS A 150 -11.15 -11.20 -8.15
N MET A 151 -11.46 -11.48 -9.42
CA MET A 151 -10.68 -11.05 -10.59
C MET A 151 -11.06 -9.66 -11.13
N ASN A 152 -11.94 -8.92 -10.44
CA ASN A 152 -12.38 -7.55 -10.79
C ASN A 152 -12.67 -7.36 -12.29
N ALA A 153 -13.29 -8.35 -12.93
CA ALA A 153 -13.46 -8.35 -14.38
C ALA A 153 -14.52 -7.33 -14.82
N THR A 154 -14.28 -6.69 -15.95
CA THR A 154 -15.30 -5.83 -16.59
C THR A 154 -16.34 -6.67 -17.32
N ASN A 155 -17.53 -6.10 -17.55
CA ASN A 155 -18.54 -6.74 -18.41
C ASN A 155 -17.99 -7.04 -19.82
N HIS A 156 -17.12 -6.17 -20.35
CA HIS A 156 -16.44 -6.40 -21.63
C HIS A 156 -15.55 -7.64 -21.56
N ALA A 157 -14.72 -7.77 -20.53
CA ALA A 157 -13.86 -8.94 -20.32
C ALA A 157 -14.67 -10.24 -20.16
N ILE A 158 -15.82 -10.18 -19.48
CA ILE A 158 -16.74 -11.33 -19.36
C ILE A 158 -17.25 -11.75 -20.74
N VAL A 159 -17.81 -10.81 -21.52
CA VAL A 159 -18.31 -11.08 -22.88
C VAL A 159 -17.19 -11.58 -23.78
N GLN A 160 -16.02 -10.95 -23.76
CA GLN A 160 -14.86 -11.35 -24.54
C GLN A 160 -14.41 -12.78 -24.18
N THR A 161 -14.40 -13.14 -22.89
CA THR A 161 -14.10 -14.52 -22.46
C THR A 161 -15.12 -15.50 -23.03
N LEU A 162 -16.41 -15.18 -22.97
CA LEU A 162 -17.47 -16.03 -23.54
C LEU A 162 -17.31 -16.20 -25.06
N VAL A 163 -17.00 -15.13 -25.79
CA VAL A 163 -16.77 -15.21 -27.24
C VAL A 163 -15.49 -15.97 -27.57
N HIS A 164 -14.42 -15.80 -26.78
CA HIS A 164 -13.18 -16.57 -26.91
C HIS A 164 -13.43 -18.07 -26.76
N LEU A 165 -14.30 -18.50 -25.84
CA LEU A 165 -14.67 -19.92 -25.71
C LEU A 165 -15.37 -20.48 -26.95
N MET A 166 -16.08 -19.64 -27.69
CA MET A 166 -16.75 -20.04 -28.93
C MET A 166 -15.81 -20.05 -30.14
N ASN A 167 -14.87 -19.10 -30.20
CA ASN A 167 -14.01 -18.92 -31.35
C ASN A 167 -12.60 -18.39 -30.96
N PRO A 168 -11.74 -19.26 -30.39
CA PRO A 168 -10.47 -18.84 -29.79
C PRO A 168 -9.43 -18.34 -30.80
N GLU A 169 -9.53 -18.76 -32.06
CA GLU A 169 -8.64 -18.32 -33.15
C GLU A 169 -8.85 -16.86 -33.54
N TYR A 170 -10.05 -16.30 -33.28
CA TYR A 170 -10.42 -14.95 -33.74
C TYR A 170 -10.47 -13.92 -32.61
N VAL A 171 -10.75 -14.37 -31.39
CA VAL A 171 -10.87 -13.48 -30.22
C VAL A 171 -9.91 -13.99 -29.15
N PRO A 172 -8.95 -13.17 -28.66
CA PRO A 172 -8.06 -13.59 -27.58
C PRO A 172 -8.74 -13.56 -26.21
N LYS A 173 -8.16 -14.27 -25.24
CA LYS A 173 -8.52 -14.12 -23.82
C LYS A 173 -8.29 -12.67 -23.36
N PRO A 174 -9.07 -12.16 -22.40
CA PRO A 174 -8.77 -10.90 -21.73
C PRO A 174 -7.41 -10.94 -21.02
N CYS A 175 -6.82 -9.77 -20.81
CA CYS A 175 -5.51 -9.65 -20.18
C CYS A 175 -5.62 -9.46 -18.66
N CYS A 176 -4.69 -10.03 -17.90
CA CYS A 176 -4.52 -9.71 -16.48
C CYS A 176 -3.71 -8.41 -16.33
N ALA A 177 -4.34 -7.34 -15.88
CA ALA A 177 -3.73 -6.01 -15.83
C ALA A 177 -3.98 -5.29 -14.49
N PRO A 178 -3.14 -4.28 -14.14
CA PRO A 178 -3.37 -3.46 -12.94
C PRO A 178 -4.68 -2.66 -13.02
N THR A 179 -5.53 -2.80 -12.00
CA THR A 179 -6.78 -2.02 -11.84
C THR A 179 -6.61 -0.84 -10.91
N LYS A 180 -5.66 -0.93 -9.96
CA LYS A 180 -5.35 0.13 -9.00
C LYS A 180 -3.86 0.26 -8.83
N LEU A 181 -3.37 1.48 -8.96
CA LEU A 181 -1.96 1.82 -8.84
C LEU A 181 -1.76 2.92 -7.79
N ASN A 182 -0.69 2.80 -7.02
CA ASN A 182 -0.26 3.78 -6.03
C ASN A 182 0.99 4.53 -6.50
N ALA A 183 1.18 5.73 -5.94
CA ALA A 183 2.37 6.54 -6.15
C ALA A 183 3.46 6.21 -5.13
N ILE A 184 4.71 6.49 -5.48
CA ILE A 184 5.86 6.54 -4.57
C ILE A 184 6.49 7.93 -4.59
N SER A 185 7.18 8.29 -3.51
CA SER A 185 8.03 9.48 -3.47
C SER A 185 9.49 9.05 -3.54
N VAL A 186 10.28 9.72 -4.38
CA VAL A 186 11.70 9.43 -4.60
C VAL A 186 12.49 10.71 -4.35
N LEU A 187 13.53 10.59 -3.54
CA LEU A 187 14.51 11.63 -3.24
C LEU A 187 15.78 11.32 -4.05
N TYR A 188 16.22 12.24 -4.89
CA TYR A 188 17.34 12.01 -5.81
C TYR A 188 18.12 13.30 -6.11
N PHE A 189 19.33 13.16 -6.65
CA PHE A 189 20.12 14.26 -7.19
C PHE A 189 19.74 14.54 -8.65
N ASP A 190 19.45 15.79 -8.99
CA ASP A 190 19.31 16.21 -10.40
C ASP A 190 20.68 16.40 -11.08
N ASP A 191 20.67 16.73 -12.38
CA ASP A 191 21.88 16.93 -13.18
C ASP A 191 22.76 18.09 -12.65
N ASN A 192 22.19 18.99 -11.85
CA ASN A 192 22.87 20.11 -11.21
C ASN A 192 23.29 19.79 -9.76
N SER A 193 23.21 18.52 -9.33
CA SER A 193 23.50 18.06 -7.96
C SER A 193 22.59 18.65 -6.87
N ASN A 194 21.40 19.14 -7.24
CA ASN A 194 20.39 19.54 -6.27
C ASN A 194 19.61 18.32 -5.76
N VAL A 195 19.22 18.37 -4.49
CA VAL A 195 18.38 17.33 -3.88
C VAL A 195 16.90 17.61 -4.16
N ILE A 196 16.26 16.70 -4.90
CA ILE A 196 14.86 16.83 -5.33
C ILE A 196 14.01 15.70 -4.73
N LEU A 197 12.89 16.07 -4.09
CA LEU A 197 11.85 15.13 -3.68
C LEU A 197 10.71 15.16 -4.71
N LYS A 198 10.48 14.06 -5.42
CA LYS A 198 9.44 13.95 -6.46
C LYS A 198 8.51 12.78 -6.21
N LYS A 199 7.21 13.00 -6.48
CA LYS A 199 6.17 11.97 -6.40
C LYS A 199 5.87 11.38 -7.78
N TYR A 200 6.18 10.11 -7.97
CA TYR A 200 5.89 9.35 -9.18
C TYR A 200 4.58 8.57 -9.02
N ARG A 201 3.58 8.89 -9.84
CA ARG A 201 2.29 8.18 -9.87
C ARG A 201 2.43 6.86 -10.62
N ASN A 202 1.50 5.95 -10.36
CA ASN A 202 1.36 4.68 -11.09
C ASN A 202 2.56 3.72 -10.98
N MET A 203 3.28 3.76 -9.85
CA MET A 203 4.50 2.97 -9.67
C MET A 203 4.27 1.65 -8.94
N VAL A 204 3.22 1.53 -8.12
CA VAL A 204 2.96 0.34 -7.28
C VAL A 204 1.62 -0.29 -7.62
N VAL A 205 1.60 -1.54 -8.06
CA VAL A 205 0.38 -2.32 -8.27
C VAL A 205 -0.26 -2.65 -6.92
N ARG A 206 -1.52 -2.22 -6.74
CA ARG A 206 -2.34 -2.50 -5.56
C ARG A 206 -3.39 -3.57 -5.81
N ALA A 207 -3.95 -3.62 -7.01
CA ALA A 207 -4.94 -4.61 -7.40
C ALA A 207 -4.80 -4.94 -8.88
N CYS A 208 -5.16 -6.17 -9.23
CA CYS A 208 -5.20 -6.69 -10.60
C CYS A 208 -6.65 -7.02 -10.98
N GLY A 209 -6.89 -7.13 -12.28
CA GLY A 209 -8.15 -7.65 -12.81
C GLY A 209 -8.08 -7.98 -14.29
N CYS A 210 -9.17 -8.56 -14.79
CA CYS A 210 -9.31 -8.98 -16.18
C CYS A 210 -10.00 -7.89 -17.03
N HIS A 211 -9.32 -7.46 -18.09
CA HIS A 211 -9.75 -6.37 -18.97
C HIS A 211 -9.67 -6.75 -20.45
#